data_AF-A0A935U1S2-F1
#
_entry.id   AF-A0A935U1S2-F1
#
_cell.length_a   1.000
_cell.length_b   1.000
_cell.length_c   1.000
_cell.angle_alpha   90.00
_cell.angle_beta   90.00
_cell.angle_gamma   90.00
#
_symmetry.space_group_name_H-M   'P 1'
#
loop_
_entity.id
_entity.type
_entity.pdbx_description
1 polymer ?
#
loop_
_entity_poly.entity_id
_entity_poly.type
_entity_poly.pdbx_seq_one_letter_code
_entity_poly.pdbx_strand_id
1 'polypeptide(L)'
;MMRTLGKTVLLTSLFAFSATACVEEDNGPEGLNAALPTAEQLSIKLPESNVRAVGQMAEFYGWTRGITRTLNGGSAWVLILLHSIVEYPVTSVEGNVYTWGPWGQGLDPAEYKLVVTALANGTFEYQLAGRPRNTTGAFETVISGTAIPGATDAQAKGQVLLDFDAAERVNPVDNNDKGQLTIRVRPWRSHARARRRHHRRWSPGDRALCVQGPGQRLRRHGVWPARQRQRWRGARVHHPALALAGQRRRPRRRAGHRRRGRRGDHRLGVLEQHVQARLLRERVQHARPERGQRRRLRVRDRRPAAAPLSLARRAP
;
A
#
# COMPACT_ATOMS: atom_id res chain seq x y z
N MET A 1 38.91 -20.05 -66.88
CA MET A 1 40.28 -19.51 -66.68
C MET A 1 40.17 -18.04 -66.28
N MET A 2 41.14 -17.54 -65.49
CA MET A 2 41.22 -16.21 -64.81
C MET A 2 40.52 -16.19 -63.45
N ARG A 3 41.21 -16.44 -62.32
CA ARG A 3 42.34 -15.74 -61.65
C ARG A 3 41.82 -14.95 -60.44
N THR A 4 41.88 -15.64 -59.30
CA THR A 4 42.48 -15.24 -58.02
C THR A 4 42.76 -13.76 -57.69
N LEU A 5 42.70 -13.53 -56.37
CA LEU A 5 43.39 -12.54 -55.51
C LEU A 5 42.64 -11.25 -55.10
N GLY A 6 42.33 -11.20 -53.80
CA GLY A 6 43.00 -10.25 -52.91
C GLY A 6 42.16 -9.13 -52.30
N LYS A 7 41.93 -9.18 -50.99
CA LYS A 7 42.68 -8.39 -49.99
C LYS A 7 41.95 -8.40 -48.65
N THR A 8 42.66 -8.95 -47.67
CA THR A 8 42.47 -8.88 -46.23
C THR A 8 42.27 -7.44 -45.75
N VAL A 9 41.09 -7.11 -45.24
CA VAL A 9 40.86 -5.90 -44.45
C VAL A 9 40.90 -6.28 -42.98
N LEU A 10 42.06 -6.05 -42.36
CA LEU A 10 42.25 -6.06 -40.91
C LEU A 10 41.62 -4.79 -40.34
N LEU A 11 40.41 -4.89 -39.79
CA LEU A 11 39.75 -3.80 -39.06
C LEU A 11 40.20 -3.84 -37.60
N THR A 12 41.17 -3.01 -37.25
CA THR A 12 41.63 -2.73 -35.89
C THR A 12 40.51 -2.07 -35.09
N SER A 13 39.73 -2.88 -34.35
CA SER A 13 38.75 -2.38 -33.39
C SER A 13 39.49 -1.93 -32.13
N LEU A 14 39.78 -0.62 -32.03
CA LEU A 14 40.18 0.01 -30.78
C LEU A 14 39.02 -0.13 -29.79
N PHE A 15 39.20 -0.99 -28.79
CA PHE A 15 38.43 -0.98 -27.56
C PHE A 15 38.73 0.34 -26.83
N ALA A 16 37.91 1.35 -27.08
CA ALA A 16 37.81 2.50 -26.20
C ALA A 16 37.37 1.99 -24.83
N PHE A 17 38.26 2.08 -23.84
CA PHE A 17 37.94 1.85 -22.44
C PHE A 17 36.79 2.78 -22.06
N SER A 18 35.61 2.20 -21.91
CA SER A 18 34.49 2.84 -21.24
C SER A 18 34.95 3.18 -19.83
N ALA A 19 35.30 4.44 -19.60
CA ALA A 19 35.36 4.99 -18.27
C ALA A 19 33.93 4.91 -17.72
N THR A 20 33.61 3.79 -17.07
CA THR A 20 32.48 3.72 -16.14
C THR A 20 32.83 4.67 -15.01
N ALA A 21 32.55 5.96 -15.22
CA ALA A 21 32.38 6.89 -14.13
C ALA A 21 31.40 6.21 -13.19
N CYS A 22 31.85 5.91 -11.98
CA CYS A 22 30.98 5.45 -10.90
C CYS A 22 29.99 6.58 -10.65
N VAL A 23 28.88 6.59 -11.39
CA VAL A 23 27.71 7.38 -11.02
C VAL A 23 27.27 6.74 -9.72
N GLU A 24 27.52 7.46 -8.62
CA GLU A 24 27.01 7.10 -7.32
C GLU A 24 25.48 7.03 -7.47
N GLU A 25 24.96 5.80 -7.41
CA GLU A 25 23.55 5.55 -7.61
C GLU A 25 22.83 6.15 -6.41
N ASP A 26 22.24 7.34 -6.62
CA ASP A 26 21.45 8.01 -5.60
C ASP A 26 20.17 7.19 -5.39
N ASN A 27 20.18 6.39 -4.34
CA ASN A 27 19.10 5.48 -3.96
C ASN A 27 17.93 6.22 -3.28
N GLY A 28 17.91 7.56 -3.34
CA GLY A 28 16.90 8.39 -2.69
C GLY A 28 17.16 8.61 -1.20
N PRO A 29 16.27 9.32 -0.51
CA PRO A 29 16.49 9.69 0.88
C PRO A 29 16.47 8.45 1.77
N GLU A 30 17.46 8.36 2.66
CA GLU A 30 17.52 7.30 3.66
C GLU A 30 16.22 7.23 4.47
N GLY A 31 15.66 6.03 4.59
CA GLY A 31 14.45 5.77 5.38
C GLY A 31 13.13 5.94 4.63
N LEU A 32 13.11 6.38 3.36
CA LEU A 32 11.86 6.45 2.59
C LEU A 32 11.18 5.07 2.48
N ASN A 33 11.96 4.03 2.19
CA ASN A 33 11.45 2.66 2.09
C ASN A 33 10.84 2.15 3.41
N ALA A 34 11.35 2.63 4.55
CA ALA A 34 10.82 2.29 5.88
C ALA A 34 9.64 3.20 6.30
N ALA A 35 9.48 4.36 5.66
CA ALA A 35 8.41 5.30 5.93
C ALA A 35 7.10 4.90 5.23
N LEU A 36 7.18 4.25 4.07
CA LEU A 36 6.01 3.77 3.34
C LEU A 36 5.40 2.57 4.08
N PRO A 37 4.11 2.63 4.45
CA PRO A 37 3.45 1.49 5.09
C PRO A 37 3.41 0.30 4.13
N THR A 38 3.46 -0.93 4.66
CA THR A 38 3.36 -2.15 3.85
C THR A 38 1.89 -2.54 3.64
N ALA A 39 1.62 -3.34 2.59
CA ALA A 39 0.28 -3.83 2.28
C ALA A 39 -0.37 -4.58 3.46
N GLU A 40 0.42 -5.33 4.24
CA GLU A 40 -0.03 -6.09 5.40
C GLU A 40 -0.51 -5.18 6.54
N GLN A 41 0.05 -3.97 6.64
CA GLN A 41 -0.31 -2.99 7.67
C GLN A 41 -1.65 -2.31 7.38
N LEU A 42 -2.04 -2.21 6.11
CA LEU A 42 -3.36 -1.68 5.72
C LEU A 42 -4.46 -2.74 5.71
N SER A 43 -4.10 -4.01 5.79
CA SER A 43 -5.08 -5.10 5.73
C SER A 43 -6.00 -5.07 6.95
N ILE A 44 -7.29 -4.76 6.76
CA ILE A 44 -8.32 -4.99 7.77
C ILE A 44 -8.41 -6.51 8.01
N LYS A 45 -7.85 -6.96 9.13
CA LYS A 45 -7.91 -8.36 9.57
C LYS A 45 -9.36 -8.71 9.93
N LEU A 46 -10.06 -9.32 8.98
CA LEU A 46 -11.33 -9.97 9.23
C LEU A 46 -11.06 -11.27 10.00
N PRO A 47 -11.85 -11.61 11.04
CA PRO A 47 -11.71 -12.90 11.71
C PRO A 47 -11.87 -14.01 10.67
N GLU A 48 -10.93 -14.95 10.65
CA GLU A 48 -11.02 -16.12 9.78
C GLU A 48 -12.31 -16.87 10.10
N SER A 49 -13.17 -16.99 9.10
CA SER A 49 -14.50 -17.56 9.27
C SER A 49 -14.43 -19.08 9.34
N ASN A 50 -13.86 -19.61 10.42
CA ASN A 50 -14.12 -20.98 10.89
C ASN A 50 -15.40 -21.02 11.76
N VAL A 51 -16.15 -19.93 11.81
CA VAL A 51 -17.49 -19.90 12.41
C VAL A 51 -18.36 -20.84 11.58
N ARG A 52 -18.61 -22.04 12.12
CA ARG A 52 -19.59 -23.01 11.59
C ARG A 52 -20.86 -22.23 11.23
N ALA A 53 -21.16 -22.16 9.94
CA ALA A 53 -22.37 -21.55 9.44
C ALA A 53 -23.58 -22.39 9.87
N VAL A 54 -24.05 -22.18 11.10
CA VAL A 54 -25.37 -22.65 11.52
C VAL A 54 -26.37 -21.62 10.99
N GLY A 55 -26.74 -21.76 9.70
CA GLY A 55 -27.73 -20.90 9.03
C GLY A 55 -27.30 -20.32 7.68
N GLN A 56 -28.26 -19.73 6.95
CA GLN A 56 -28.00 -19.01 5.71
C GLN A 56 -27.24 -17.71 6.00
N MET A 57 -26.15 -17.46 5.29
CA MET A 57 -25.37 -16.22 5.39
C MET A 57 -26.23 -15.03 4.93
N ALA A 58 -26.31 -13.95 5.72
CA ALA A 58 -27.06 -12.76 5.33
C ALA A 58 -26.46 -12.13 4.06
N GLU A 59 -27.30 -11.76 3.09
CA GLU A 59 -26.87 -11.12 1.83
C GLU A 59 -26.02 -9.86 2.07
N PHE A 60 -26.44 -9.02 3.03
CA PHE A 60 -25.71 -7.82 3.44
C PHE A 60 -24.30 -8.10 4.00
N TYR A 61 -24.09 -9.27 4.60
CA TYR A 61 -22.77 -9.67 5.07
C TYR A 61 -21.82 -9.96 3.89
N GLY A 62 -22.32 -10.64 2.85
CA GLY A 62 -21.55 -10.89 1.62
C GLY A 62 -21.11 -9.59 0.96
N TRP A 63 -22.02 -8.61 0.86
CA TRP A 63 -21.73 -7.29 0.28
C TRP A 63 -20.69 -6.50 1.08
N THR A 64 -20.87 -6.42 2.41
CA THR A 64 -19.93 -5.71 3.29
C THR A 64 -18.53 -6.34 3.26
N ARG A 65 -18.45 -7.68 3.25
CA ARG A 65 -17.18 -8.40 3.13
C ARG A 65 -16.52 -8.17 1.77
N GLY A 66 -17.31 -8.10 0.70
CA GLY A 66 -16.85 -7.77 -0.64
C GLY A 66 -16.18 -6.39 -0.68
N ILE A 67 -16.88 -5.35 -0.20
CA ILE A 67 -16.34 -3.99 -0.14
C ILE A 67 -15.07 -3.92 0.70
N THR A 68 -15.05 -4.57 1.86
CA THR A 68 -13.88 -4.57 2.72
C THR A 68 -12.67 -5.19 2.01
N ARG A 69 -12.87 -6.29 1.26
CA ARG A 69 -11.80 -6.90 0.46
C ARG A 69 -11.33 -5.99 -0.66
N THR A 70 -12.26 -5.34 -1.37
CA THR A 70 -11.91 -4.40 -2.44
C THR A 70 -11.12 -3.20 -1.91
N LEU A 71 -11.56 -2.60 -0.80
CA LEU A 71 -10.85 -1.48 -0.18
C LEU A 71 -9.46 -1.88 0.33
N ASN A 72 -9.34 -3.04 1.00
CA ASN A 72 -8.04 -3.56 1.43
C ASN A 72 -7.12 -3.85 0.24
N GLY A 73 -7.64 -4.53 -0.78
CA GLY A 73 -6.89 -4.90 -1.98
C GLY A 73 -6.43 -3.66 -2.76
N GLY A 74 -7.32 -2.70 -2.99
CA GLY A 74 -6.98 -1.44 -3.66
C GLY A 74 -5.95 -0.64 -2.88
N SER A 75 -6.09 -0.52 -1.56
CA SER A 75 -5.12 0.19 -0.72
C SER A 75 -3.75 -0.49 -0.74
N ALA A 76 -3.71 -1.82 -0.64
CA ALA A 76 -2.49 -2.61 -0.73
C ALA A 76 -1.81 -2.44 -2.10
N TRP A 77 -2.59 -2.47 -3.18
CA TRP A 77 -2.08 -2.30 -4.54
C TRP A 77 -1.42 -0.94 -4.74
N VAL A 78 -2.02 0.15 -4.25
CA VAL A 78 -1.43 1.50 -4.32
C VAL A 78 -0.09 1.57 -3.60
N LEU A 79 0.02 0.97 -2.41
CA LEU A 79 1.29 0.95 -1.67
C LEU A 79 2.36 0.12 -2.36
N ILE A 80 1.98 -1.05 -2.90
CA ILE A 80 2.90 -1.89 -3.68
C ILE A 80 3.41 -1.13 -4.89
N LEU A 81 2.54 -0.39 -5.58
CA LEU A 81 2.92 0.46 -6.71
C LEU A 81 3.95 1.51 -6.26
N LEU A 82 3.65 2.30 -5.23
CA LEU A 82 4.58 3.32 -4.73
C LEU A 82 5.93 2.72 -4.30
N HIS A 83 5.90 1.59 -3.59
CA HIS A 83 7.12 0.88 -3.17
C HIS A 83 7.94 0.41 -4.38
N SER A 84 7.28 -0.17 -5.39
CA SER A 84 7.97 -0.62 -6.60
C SER A 84 8.61 0.51 -7.40
N ILE A 85 8.02 1.70 -7.36
CA ILE A 85 8.53 2.90 -8.04
C ILE A 85 9.82 3.38 -7.35
N VAL A 86 9.83 3.43 -6.01
CA VAL A 86 11.01 3.91 -5.25
C VAL A 86 12.16 2.91 -5.20
N GLU A 87 11.95 1.66 -5.61
CA GLU A 87 13.04 0.68 -5.82
C GLU A 87 13.89 1.00 -7.06
N TYR A 88 13.42 1.84 -7.97
CA TYR A 88 14.22 2.33 -9.10
C TYR A 88 15.11 3.51 -8.68
N PRO A 89 16.27 3.72 -9.32
CA PRO A 89 17.11 4.87 -9.06
C PRO A 89 16.35 6.17 -9.34
N VAL A 90 16.62 7.19 -8.53
CA VAL A 90 16.00 8.51 -8.67
C VAL A 90 16.42 9.12 -10.01
N THR A 91 15.47 9.72 -10.74
CA THR A 91 15.74 10.33 -12.05
C THR A 91 16.31 11.74 -11.91
N SER A 92 15.84 12.52 -10.94
CA SER A 92 16.44 13.82 -10.58
C SER A 92 16.27 14.15 -9.10
N VAL A 93 17.24 14.90 -8.58
CA VAL A 93 17.26 15.38 -7.19
C VAL A 93 17.45 16.90 -7.19
N GLU A 94 16.51 17.60 -6.54
CA GLU A 94 16.51 19.06 -6.40
C GLU A 94 16.37 19.42 -4.93
N GLY A 95 17.50 19.55 -4.23
CA GLY A 95 17.53 19.80 -2.80
C GLY A 95 16.91 18.64 -2.01
N ASN A 96 15.73 18.87 -1.42
CA ASN A 96 14.97 17.87 -0.66
C ASN A 96 13.83 17.22 -1.48
N VAL A 97 13.81 17.45 -2.80
CA VAL A 97 12.82 16.90 -3.72
C VAL A 97 13.47 15.83 -4.59
N TYR A 98 12.89 14.63 -4.55
CA TYR A 98 13.33 13.45 -5.29
C TYR A 98 12.27 13.11 -6.33
N THR A 99 12.67 13.00 -7.59
CA THR A 99 11.75 12.72 -8.69
C THR A 99 12.15 11.41 -9.36
N TRP A 100 11.17 10.52 -9.51
CA TRP A 100 11.29 9.35 -10.35
C TRP A 100 10.38 9.47 -11.58
N GLY A 101 10.94 9.22 -12.76
CA GLY A 101 10.27 9.40 -14.04
C GLY A 101 10.55 10.78 -14.67
N PRO A 102 9.77 11.19 -15.68
CA PRO A 102 8.53 10.56 -16.15
C PRO A 102 8.77 9.24 -16.90
N TRP A 103 7.82 8.30 -16.76
CA TRP A 103 7.81 7.04 -17.49
C TRP A 103 6.51 6.83 -18.26
N GLY A 104 6.65 6.33 -19.48
CA GLY A 104 5.60 5.76 -20.30
C GLY A 104 6.25 4.92 -21.39
N GLN A 105 5.88 3.64 -21.53
CA GLN A 105 6.54 2.71 -22.45
C GLN A 105 5.61 2.30 -23.58
N GLY A 106 6.17 2.03 -24.77
CA GLY A 106 5.44 1.39 -25.87
C GLY A 106 4.17 2.13 -26.31
N LEU A 107 3.00 1.57 -25.99
CA LEU A 107 1.66 2.12 -26.32
C LEU A 107 0.89 2.61 -25.09
N ASP A 108 1.58 2.83 -23.96
CA ASP A 108 0.92 3.34 -22.76
C ASP A 108 0.29 4.73 -23.06
N PRO A 109 -0.98 4.95 -22.70
CA PRO A 109 -1.73 6.16 -23.07
C PRO A 109 -1.35 7.40 -22.25
N ALA A 110 -0.66 7.20 -21.12
CA ALA A 110 -0.26 8.24 -20.18
C ALA A 110 1.19 8.06 -19.73
N GLU A 111 1.81 9.16 -19.32
CA GLU A 111 3.11 9.20 -18.66
C GLU A 111 2.90 9.55 -17.18
N TYR A 112 3.68 8.91 -16.29
CA TYR A 112 3.60 9.14 -14.85
C TYR A 112 4.96 9.51 -14.28
N LYS A 113 4.96 10.33 -13.23
CA LYS A 113 6.13 10.62 -12.40
C LYS A 113 5.76 10.62 -10.93
N LEU A 114 6.67 10.17 -10.09
CA LEU A 114 6.56 10.27 -8.63
C LEU A 114 7.49 11.38 -8.17
N VAL A 115 6.95 12.31 -7.39
CA VAL A 115 7.74 13.35 -6.70
C VAL A 115 7.59 13.14 -5.21
N VAL A 116 8.71 13.02 -4.49
CA VAL A 116 8.76 12.91 -3.03
C VAL A 116 9.54 14.09 -2.48
N THR A 117 8.95 14.81 -1.54
CA THR A 117 9.60 15.90 -0.81
C THR A 117 9.89 15.44 0.61
N ALA A 118 11.17 15.40 0.97
CA ALA A 118 11.61 15.14 2.34
C ALA A 118 11.51 16.42 3.17
N LEU A 119 10.71 16.40 4.24
CA LEU A 119 10.55 17.54 5.14
C LEU A 119 11.59 17.49 6.27
N ALA A 120 11.96 18.66 6.80
CA ALA A 120 13.00 18.80 7.83
C ALA A 120 12.70 18.03 9.14
N ASN A 121 11.44 17.67 9.39
CA ASN A 121 11.00 16.90 10.55
C ASN A 121 11.08 15.36 10.34
N GLY A 122 11.68 14.91 9.24
CA GLY A 122 11.78 13.49 8.89
C GLY A 122 10.47 12.89 8.34
N THR A 123 9.50 13.71 7.95
CA THR A 123 8.29 13.27 7.26
C THR A 123 8.44 13.46 5.76
N PHE A 124 7.65 12.71 4.99
CA PHE A 124 7.71 12.75 3.53
C PHE A 124 6.34 13.14 2.98
N GLU A 125 6.32 14.06 2.02
CA GLU A 125 5.16 14.30 1.17
C GLU A 125 5.42 13.67 -0.19
N TYR A 126 4.43 13.00 -0.76
CA TYR A 126 4.60 12.37 -2.07
C TYR A 126 3.41 12.65 -2.97
N GLN A 127 3.68 12.74 -4.26
CA GLN A 127 2.71 12.96 -5.31
C GLN A 127 3.05 12.10 -6.52
N LEU A 128 2.17 11.15 -6.84
CA LEU A 128 2.16 10.49 -8.13
C LEU A 128 1.29 11.31 -9.06
N ALA A 129 1.89 11.85 -10.12
CA ALA A 129 1.19 12.66 -11.09
C ALA A 129 1.32 12.04 -12.47
N GLY A 130 0.30 12.22 -13.30
CA GLY A 130 0.29 11.71 -14.67
C GLY A 130 -0.18 12.76 -15.67
N ARG A 131 0.06 12.49 -16.94
CA ARG A 131 -0.50 13.27 -18.06
C ARG A 131 -0.76 12.37 -19.26
N PRO A 132 -1.70 12.72 -20.15
CA PRO A 132 -1.84 12.03 -21.42
C PRO A 132 -0.54 12.14 -22.24
N ARG A 133 -0.07 11.04 -22.81
CA ARG A 133 1.25 10.98 -23.45
C ARG A 133 1.42 11.93 -24.63
N ASN A 134 0.35 12.16 -25.37
CA ASN A 134 0.36 13.02 -26.55
C ASN A 134 0.12 14.50 -26.22
N THR A 135 0.29 14.89 -24.95
CA THR A 135 0.08 16.26 -24.48
C THR A 135 1.32 16.77 -23.76
N THR A 136 1.68 18.01 -24.03
CA THR A 136 2.75 18.74 -23.32
C THR A 136 2.23 19.45 -22.06
N GLY A 137 1.01 19.12 -21.65
CA GLY A 137 0.35 19.73 -20.50
C GLY A 137 1.07 19.46 -19.17
N ALA A 138 0.64 20.18 -18.15
CA ALA A 138 1.06 19.94 -16.78
C ALA A 138 0.65 18.53 -16.33
N PHE A 139 1.46 17.94 -15.45
CA PHE A 139 1.10 16.69 -14.79
C PHE A 139 -0.03 16.95 -13.78
N GLU A 140 -1.06 16.12 -13.81
CA GLU A 140 -2.15 16.12 -12.84
C GLU A 140 -1.88 15.10 -11.73
N THR A 141 -2.04 15.50 -10.48
CA THR A 141 -1.82 14.62 -9.33
C THR A 141 -2.97 13.62 -9.21
N VAL A 142 -2.64 12.33 -9.35
CA VAL A 142 -3.60 11.22 -9.26
C VAL A 142 -3.57 10.55 -7.90
N ILE A 143 -2.39 10.52 -7.26
CA ILE A 143 -2.22 10.03 -5.89
C ILE A 143 -1.36 11.06 -5.14
N SER A 144 -1.79 11.45 -3.95
CA SER A 144 -0.96 12.25 -3.05
C SER A 144 -1.01 11.71 -1.64
N GLY A 145 -0.04 12.06 -0.82
CA GLY A 145 -0.06 11.63 0.56
C GLY A 145 1.09 12.14 1.39
N THR A 146 1.04 11.76 2.65
CA THR A 146 2.12 11.99 3.61
C THR A 146 2.49 10.69 4.28
N ALA A 147 3.79 10.49 4.49
CA ALA A 147 4.35 9.35 5.20
C ALA A 147 5.20 9.85 6.37
N ILE A 148 4.97 9.26 7.54
CA ILE A 148 5.67 9.54 8.79
C ILE A 148 6.34 8.23 9.20
N PRO A 149 7.68 8.12 9.13
CA PRO A 149 8.37 6.92 9.55
C PRO A 149 8.13 6.63 11.03
N GLY A 150 7.97 5.34 11.34
CA GLY A 150 7.92 4.84 12.71
C GLY A 150 9.28 4.29 13.14
N ALA A 151 9.45 3.97 14.43
CA ALA A 151 10.64 3.24 14.88
C ALA A 151 10.69 1.79 14.34
N THR A 152 9.54 1.29 13.87
CA THR A 152 9.37 0.03 13.16
C THR A 152 8.34 0.26 12.07
N ASP A 153 8.33 -0.56 11.01
CA ASP A 153 7.34 -0.45 9.94
C ASP A 153 5.89 -0.43 10.49
N ALA A 154 5.59 -1.27 11.50
CA ALA A 154 4.26 -1.35 12.11
C ALA A 154 3.81 -0.06 12.86
N GLN A 155 4.72 0.91 13.03
CA GLN A 155 4.48 2.20 13.66
C GLN A 155 4.44 3.35 12.66
N ALA A 156 4.73 3.10 11.38
CA ALA A 156 4.59 4.07 10.31
C ALA A 156 3.14 4.58 10.25
N LYS A 157 3.00 5.85 9.85
CA LYS A 157 1.70 6.53 9.79
C LYS A 157 1.65 7.35 8.52
N GLY A 158 0.45 7.66 8.07
CA GLY A 158 0.33 8.49 6.89
C GLY A 158 -1.10 8.66 6.43
N GLN A 159 -1.24 9.33 5.31
CA GLN A 159 -2.49 9.41 4.58
C GLN A 159 -2.23 9.33 3.08
N VAL A 160 -3.16 8.72 2.36
CA VAL A 160 -3.14 8.63 0.90
C VAL A 160 -4.47 9.20 0.41
N LEU A 161 -4.43 10.11 -0.55
CA LEU A 161 -5.56 10.59 -1.32
C LEU A 161 -5.43 10.03 -2.74
N LEU A 162 -6.51 9.38 -3.19
CA LEU A 162 -6.69 8.89 -4.56
C LEU A 162 -7.70 9.79 -5.24
N ASP A 163 -7.33 10.40 -6.36
CA ASP A 163 -8.21 11.23 -7.18
C ASP A 163 -8.54 10.51 -8.49
N PHE A 164 -9.71 9.88 -8.53
CA PHE A 164 -10.17 9.11 -9.68
C PHE A 164 -10.62 10.03 -10.83
N ASP A 165 -11.10 11.23 -10.51
CA ASP A 165 -11.44 12.22 -11.53
C ASP A 165 -10.20 12.68 -12.30
N ALA A 166 -9.07 12.87 -11.60
CA ALA A 166 -7.77 13.13 -12.22
C ALA A 166 -7.25 11.90 -12.98
N ALA A 167 -7.39 10.71 -12.43
CA ALA A 167 -6.95 9.48 -13.10
C ALA A 167 -7.67 9.25 -14.44
N GLU A 168 -8.98 9.54 -14.52
CA GLU A 168 -9.72 9.48 -15.78
C GLU A 168 -9.27 10.54 -16.79
N ARG A 169 -8.97 11.77 -16.35
CA ARG A 169 -8.46 12.81 -17.26
C ARG A 169 -7.08 12.44 -17.81
N VAL A 170 -6.22 11.86 -16.97
CA VAL A 170 -4.88 11.40 -17.34
C VAL A 170 -4.93 10.20 -18.29
N ASN A 171 -5.75 9.19 -17.98
CA ASN A 171 -5.88 7.97 -18.77
C ASN A 171 -7.34 7.50 -18.82
N PRO A 172 -8.14 8.03 -19.76
CA PRO A 172 -9.57 7.69 -19.88
C PRO A 172 -9.81 6.29 -20.46
N VAL A 173 -8.77 5.62 -20.98
CA VAL A 173 -8.89 4.27 -21.56
C VAL A 173 -8.97 3.23 -20.45
N ASP A 174 -8.13 3.37 -19.41
CA ASP A 174 -8.04 2.41 -18.31
C ASP A 174 -8.76 2.85 -17.04
N ASN A 175 -9.15 4.12 -16.92
CA ASN A 175 -9.85 4.65 -15.75
C ASN A 175 -11.20 5.24 -16.15
N ASN A 176 -12.26 4.73 -15.54
CA ASN A 176 -13.63 5.24 -15.65
C ASN A 176 -14.30 5.45 -14.29
N ASP A 177 -13.51 5.37 -13.22
CA ASP A 177 -13.93 5.64 -11.85
C ASP A 177 -13.97 7.15 -11.58
N LYS A 178 -14.78 7.56 -10.60
CA LYS A 178 -15.05 8.97 -10.29
C LYS A 178 -14.88 9.26 -8.80
N GLY A 179 -14.59 10.51 -8.49
CA GLY A 179 -14.51 11.04 -7.13
C GLY A 179 -13.15 10.84 -6.47
N GLN A 180 -13.13 10.92 -5.14
CA GLN A 180 -11.91 10.90 -4.34
C GLN A 180 -12.03 9.95 -3.14
N LEU A 181 -10.93 9.27 -2.81
CA LEU A 181 -10.81 8.39 -1.64
C LEU A 181 -9.62 8.79 -0.79
N THR A 182 -9.86 9.14 0.48
CA THR A 182 -8.79 9.37 1.46
C THR A 182 -8.65 8.18 2.42
N ILE A 183 -7.48 7.58 2.44
CA ILE A 183 -7.10 6.51 3.36
C ILE A 183 -6.17 7.10 4.41
N ARG A 184 -6.46 6.89 5.70
CA ARG A 184 -5.60 7.33 6.81
C ARG A 184 -5.05 6.14 7.55
N VAL A 185 -3.74 6.01 7.55
CA VAL A 185 -3.00 4.95 8.23
C VAL A 185 -2.65 5.43 9.63
N ARG A 186 -3.18 4.72 10.64
CA ARG A 186 -2.88 4.99 12.04
C ARG A 186 -2.04 3.84 12.59
N PRO A 187 -1.09 4.14 13.49
CA PRO A 187 -0.30 3.10 14.13
C PRO A 187 -1.26 2.20 14.90
N TRP A 188 -1.05 0.88 14.81
CA TRP A 188 -1.82 -0.05 15.60
C TRP A 188 -1.61 0.26 17.09
N ARG A 189 -2.64 0.78 17.74
CA ARG A 189 -2.62 0.96 19.20
C ARG A 189 -2.73 -0.42 19.80
N SER A 190 -1.59 -1.04 20.10
CA SER A 190 -1.54 -2.29 20.84
C SER A 190 -2.48 -2.15 22.06
N HIS A 191 -3.56 -2.93 22.05
CA HIS A 191 -4.56 -2.94 23.11
C HIS A 191 -3.98 -3.39 24.47
N ALA A 192 -2.68 -3.64 24.54
CA ALA A 192 -1.91 -3.91 25.75
C ALA A 192 -2.15 -2.88 26.87
N ARG A 193 -2.46 -1.61 26.55
CA ARG A 193 -2.82 -0.61 27.58
C ARG A 193 -4.27 -0.69 28.07
N ALA A 194 -5.20 -1.28 27.31
CA ALA A 194 -6.58 -1.43 27.74
C ALA A 194 -6.75 -2.56 28.77
N ARG A 195 -5.97 -3.65 28.68
CA ARG A 195 -6.07 -4.77 29.63
C ARG A 195 -5.54 -4.47 31.03
N ARG A 196 -4.59 -3.54 31.19
CA ARG A 196 -4.06 -3.19 32.53
C ARG A 196 -5.03 -2.43 33.42
N ARG A 197 -6.12 -1.84 32.88
CA ARG A 197 -7.14 -1.15 33.69
C ARG A 197 -8.22 -2.07 34.24
N HIS A 198 -8.46 -3.24 33.64
CA HIS A 198 -9.48 -4.18 34.13
C HIS A 198 -8.99 -5.14 35.22
N HIS A 199 -7.69 -5.38 35.34
CA HIS A 199 -7.16 -6.27 36.38
C HIS A 199 -6.93 -5.60 37.76
N ARG A 200 -7.06 -4.28 37.90
CA ARG A 200 -6.91 -3.59 39.20
C ARG A 200 -8.22 -3.38 39.97
N ARG A 201 -9.33 -4.01 39.55
CA ARG A 201 -10.62 -3.91 40.25
C ARG A 201 -11.24 -5.27 40.59
N TRP A 202 -10.40 -6.23 40.92
CA TRP A 202 -10.80 -7.44 41.63
C TRP A 202 -9.85 -7.58 42.81
N SER A 203 -10.13 -6.84 43.87
CA SER A 203 -9.49 -7.07 45.16
C SER A 203 -9.98 -8.44 45.68
N PRO A 204 -9.09 -9.35 46.08
CA PRO A 204 -9.45 -10.67 46.62
C PRO A 204 -10.27 -10.66 47.94
N GLY A 205 -10.77 -9.50 48.40
CA GLY A 205 -11.48 -9.36 49.68
C GLY A 205 -12.97 -9.68 49.68
N ASP A 206 -13.62 -9.82 48.51
CA ASP A 206 -15.08 -9.99 48.43
C ASP A 206 -15.55 -11.45 48.30
N ARG A 207 -14.72 -12.42 48.71
CA ARG A 207 -15.18 -13.82 48.91
C ARG A 207 -15.54 -14.08 50.36
N ALA A 208 -16.65 -13.51 50.80
CA ALA A 208 -17.38 -13.98 51.98
C ALA A 208 -18.87 -14.10 51.62
N LEU A 209 -19.19 -15.00 50.68
CA LEU A 209 -20.55 -15.48 50.50
C LEU A 209 -20.72 -16.69 51.41
N CYS A 210 -21.41 -16.44 52.53
CA CYS A 210 -21.84 -17.42 53.49
C CYS A 210 -22.58 -18.57 52.79
N VAL A 211 -22.11 -19.79 53.00
CA VAL A 211 -22.93 -21.00 52.90
C VAL A 211 -23.96 -20.90 54.03
N GLN A 212 -25.17 -20.42 53.72
CA GLN A 212 -26.29 -20.50 54.64
C GLN A 212 -26.86 -21.92 54.58
N GLY A 213 -26.62 -22.68 55.65
CA GLY A 213 -27.31 -23.93 55.90
C GLY A 213 -28.83 -23.72 56.05
N PRO A 214 -29.64 -24.75 55.77
CA PRO A 214 -31.08 -24.65 55.86
C PRO A 214 -31.49 -24.53 57.33
N GLY A 215 -32.22 -23.46 57.68
CA GLY A 215 -32.97 -23.44 58.94
C GLY A 215 -32.82 -22.23 59.85
N GLN A 216 -32.51 -21.02 59.37
CA GLN A 216 -32.67 -19.82 60.20
C GLN A 216 -33.53 -18.73 59.55
N ARG A 217 -34.67 -18.50 60.19
CA ARG A 217 -35.69 -17.50 59.89
C ARG A 217 -35.20 -16.13 60.38
N LEU A 218 -34.43 -15.43 59.56
CA LEU A 218 -34.00 -14.05 59.86
C LEU A 218 -35.10 -13.05 59.50
N ARG A 219 -35.80 -12.54 60.53
CA ARG A 219 -36.43 -11.22 60.47
C ARG A 219 -35.31 -10.18 60.35
N ARG A 220 -35.26 -9.46 59.23
CA ARG A 220 -34.50 -8.21 59.13
C ARG A 220 -35.37 -7.12 58.49
N HIS A 221 -35.80 -6.19 59.33
CA HIS A 221 -36.12 -4.83 58.90
C HIS A 221 -34.82 -4.19 58.43
N GLY A 222 -34.77 -3.81 57.14
CA GLY A 222 -33.63 -3.17 56.51
C GLY A 222 -34.15 -2.20 55.46
N VAL A 223 -34.25 -0.93 55.88
CA VAL A 223 -34.65 0.23 55.10
C VAL A 223 -33.75 0.36 53.86
N TRP A 224 -34.36 0.32 52.67
CA TRP A 224 -33.71 0.70 51.42
C TRP A 224 -33.70 2.23 51.28
N PRO A 225 -32.56 2.89 51.06
CA PRO A 225 -32.56 4.30 50.71
C PRO A 225 -33.07 4.47 49.27
N ALA A 226 -34.28 5.00 49.16
CA ALA A 226 -34.90 5.45 47.92
C ALA A 226 -34.25 6.75 47.42
N ARG A 227 -33.13 6.67 46.70
CA ARG A 227 -32.64 7.78 45.85
C ARG A 227 -31.90 7.24 44.64
N GLN A 228 -32.62 7.10 43.52
CA GLN A 228 -32.16 7.30 42.12
C GLN A 228 -33.17 6.71 41.11
N ARG A 229 -34.45 7.06 41.26
CA ARG A 229 -35.44 6.89 40.19
C ARG A 229 -36.09 8.24 39.98
N GLN A 230 -35.54 9.05 39.08
CA GLN A 230 -36.23 10.11 38.33
C GLN A 230 -35.20 10.94 37.55
N ARG A 231 -35.02 10.61 36.26
CA ARG A 231 -34.70 11.58 35.17
C ARG A 231 -34.46 10.84 33.84
N TRP A 232 -35.48 10.17 33.32
CA TRP A 232 -35.59 9.88 31.89
C TRP A 232 -37.08 9.81 31.54
N ARG A 233 -37.70 10.99 31.44
CA ARG A 233 -38.98 11.20 30.73
C ARG A 233 -38.78 12.42 29.85
N GLY A 234 -39.01 12.24 28.54
CA GLY A 234 -39.24 13.36 27.62
C GLY A 234 -38.24 13.51 26.48
N ALA A 235 -38.20 12.56 25.56
CA ALA A 235 -37.85 12.85 24.17
C ALA A 235 -39.03 12.43 23.30
N ARG A 236 -39.99 13.36 23.11
CA ARG A 236 -41.05 13.24 22.10
C ARG A 236 -40.40 13.51 20.74
N VAL A 237 -40.23 12.47 19.94
CA VAL A 237 -39.90 12.61 18.52
C VAL A 237 -41.22 12.83 17.79
N HIS A 238 -41.42 14.05 17.29
CA HIS A 238 -42.48 14.35 16.33
C HIS A 238 -42.08 13.80 14.96
N HIS A 239 -42.79 12.76 14.49
CA HIS A 239 -42.77 12.36 13.09
C HIS A 239 -43.80 13.20 12.31
N PRO A 240 -43.41 13.95 11.27
CA PRO A 240 -44.39 14.51 10.34
C PRO A 240 -44.97 13.38 9.48
N ALA A 241 -46.30 13.29 9.48
CA ALA A 241 -47.08 12.44 8.61
C ALA A 241 -46.87 12.86 7.15
N LEU A 242 -46.23 12.00 6.36
CA LEU A 242 -46.19 12.12 4.91
C LEU A 242 -47.49 11.57 4.34
N ALA A 243 -48.29 12.47 3.75
CA ALA A 243 -49.52 12.16 3.04
C ALA A 243 -49.22 11.26 1.83
N LEU A 244 -49.77 10.04 1.85
CA LEU A 244 -49.81 9.13 0.71
C LEU A 244 -50.88 9.63 -0.28
N ALA A 245 -50.45 10.36 -1.29
CA ALA A 245 -51.25 10.60 -2.49
C ALA A 245 -51.33 9.32 -3.32
N GLY A 246 -52.55 8.92 -3.67
CA GLY A 246 -52.87 7.65 -4.31
C GLY A 246 -52.27 7.49 -5.71
N GLN A 247 -51.59 6.37 -5.92
CA GLN A 247 -51.25 5.87 -7.25
C GLN A 247 -52.26 4.81 -7.69
N ARG A 248 -53.01 5.17 -8.74
CA ARG A 248 -53.95 4.30 -9.47
C ARG A 248 -53.20 3.09 -10.03
N ARG A 249 -53.72 1.89 -9.72
CA ARG A 249 -53.31 0.61 -10.29
C ARG A 249 -53.55 0.62 -11.81
N ARG A 250 -52.48 0.37 -12.58
CA ARG A 250 -52.57 -0.03 -14.00
C ARG A 250 -52.30 -1.54 -14.17
N PRO A 251 -52.91 -2.19 -15.16
CA PRO A 251 -52.91 -3.65 -15.27
C PRO A 251 -51.58 -4.22 -15.73
N ARG A 252 -51.23 -5.38 -15.14
CA ARG A 252 -50.07 -6.23 -15.47
C ARG A 252 -50.14 -6.71 -16.92
N ARG A 253 -49.23 -6.24 -17.77
CA ARG A 253 -48.83 -6.97 -18.99
C ARG A 253 -47.68 -7.92 -18.63
N ARG A 254 -47.92 -9.21 -18.82
CA ARG A 254 -46.90 -10.28 -18.77
C ARG A 254 -45.90 -10.04 -19.91
N ALA A 255 -44.67 -9.68 -19.58
CA ALA A 255 -43.54 -9.70 -20.49
C ALA A 255 -42.61 -10.86 -20.09
N GLY A 256 -42.28 -11.71 -21.07
CA GLY A 256 -41.50 -12.92 -20.88
C GLY A 256 -40.11 -12.65 -20.33
N HIS A 257 -39.76 -13.36 -19.26
CA HIS A 257 -38.40 -13.42 -18.73
C HIS A 257 -37.49 -14.16 -19.71
N ARG A 258 -36.79 -13.42 -20.58
CA ARG A 258 -35.52 -13.88 -21.16
C ARG A 258 -34.45 -13.78 -20.07
N ARG A 259 -34.00 -14.93 -19.58
CA ARG A 259 -32.80 -15.07 -18.74
C ARG A 259 -31.58 -14.57 -19.53
N ARG A 260 -31.20 -13.30 -19.33
CA ARG A 260 -29.84 -12.83 -19.67
C ARG A 260 -28.94 -13.17 -18.50
N GLY A 261 -28.00 -14.08 -18.75
CA GLY A 261 -26.98 -14.50 -17.79
C GLY A 261 -26.18 -13.30 -17.28
N ARG A 262 -26.14 -13.18 -15.96
CA ARG A 262 -25.33 -12.20 -15.22
C ARG A 262 -23.86 -12.64 -15.34
N ARG A 263 -23.18 -12.22 -16.42
CA ARG A 263 -21.71 -12.20 -16.53
C ARG A 263 -21.25 -10.79 -16.18
N GLY A 264 -21.01 -10.53 -14.90
CA GLY A 264 -20.42 -9.29 -14.41
C GLY A 264 -19.61 -9.61 -13.15
N ASP A 265 -18.48 -8.95 -12.98
CA ASP A 265 -17.57 -9.01 -11.82
C ASP A 265 -16.44 -10.05 -11.78
N HIS A 266 -15.83 -10.36 -12.93
CA HIS A 266 -14.49 -10.98 -12.96
C HIS A 266 -13.39 -10.12 -13.62
N ARG A 267 -13.68 -8.87 -14.01
CA ARG A 267 -12.69 -8.04 -14.72
C ARG A 267 -11.64 -7.37 -13.83
N LEU A 268 -11.95 -7.12 -12.55
CA LEU A 268 -10.98 -6.49 -11.64
C LEU A 268 -9.78 -7.39 -11.32
N GLY A 269 -9.98 -8.71 -11.20
CA GLY A 269 -8.89 -9.65 -10.94
C GLY A 269 -7.97 -9.95 -12.14
N VAL A 270 -8.44 -9.72 -13.38
CA VAL A 270 -7.64 -10.03 -14.59
C VAL A 270 -6.68 -8.89 -14.93
N LEU A 271 -7.03 -7.63 -14.63
CA LEU A 271 -6.11 -6.50 -14.73
C LEU A 271 -5.02 -6.58 -13.66
N GLU A 272 -5.36 -6.99 -12.44
CA GLU A 272 -4.42 -7.21 -11.33
C GLU A 272 -3.32 -8.23 -11.71
N GLN A 273 -3.68 -9.32 -12.41
CA GLN A 273 -2.73 -10.34 -12.86
C GLN A 273 -1.85 -9.90 -14.04
N HIS A 274 -2.36 -9.08 -14.96
CA HIS A 274 -1.59 -8.67 -16.15
C HIS A 274 -0.48 -7.67 -15.81
N VAL A 275 -0.74 -6.74 -14.88
CA VAL A 275 0.28 -5.77 -14.45
C VAL A 275 1.37 -6.47 -13.62
N GLN A 276 1.00 -7.37 -12.71
CA GLN A 276 1.99 -8.19 -11.99
C GLN A 276 2.81 -9.07 -12.94
N ALA A 277 2.19 -9.69 -13.93
CA ALA A 277 2.92 -10.52 -14.92
C ALA A 277 3.87 -9.69 -15.79
N ARG A 278 3.55 -8.42 -16.08
CA ARG A 278 4.42 -7.51 -16.85
C ARG A 278 5.61 -7.04 -16.02
N LEU A 279 5.39 -6.58 -14.79
CA LEU A 279 6.45 -6.16 -13.86
C LEU A 279 7.39 -7.32 -13.48
N LEU A 280 6.85 -8.53 -13.27
CA LEU A 280 7.67 -9.73 -13.04
C LEU A 280 8.49 -10.13 -14.28
N ARG A 281 7.94 -9.99 -15.50
CA ARG A 281 8.70 -10.27 -16.73
C ARG A 281 9.87 -9.31 -16.92
N GLU A 282 9.69 -8.03 -16.62
CA GLU A 282 10.75 -7.02 -16.73
C GLU A 282 11.87 -7.26 -15.69
N ARG A 283 11.52 -7.64 -14.45
CA ARG A 283 12.52 -8.07 -13.45
C ARG A 283 13.32 -9.30 -13.91
N VAL A 284 12.69 -10.28 -14.56
CA VAL A 284 13.40 -11.47 -15.10
C VAL A 284 14.32 -11.10 -16.28
N GLN A 285 13.96 -10.10 -17.08
CA GLN A 285 14.78 -9.65 -18.21
C GLN A 285 16.01 -8.86 -17.76
N HIS A 286 15.89 -8.02 -16.73
CA HIS A 286 17.04 -7.29 -16.18
C HIS A 286 17.92 -8.12 -15.23
N ALA A 287 17.38 -9.19 -14.62
CA ALA A 287 18.14 -10.07 -13.75
C ALA A 287 18.86 -11.21 -14.48
N ARG A 288 19.00 -11.18 -15.82
CA ARG A 288 19.73 -12.21 -16.56
C ARG A 288 21.23 -11.85 -16.58
N PRO A 289 22.09 -12.45 -15.74
CA PRO A 289 23.52 -12.22 -15.83
C PRO A 289 23.99 -12.72 -17.19
N GLU A 290 24.80 -11.92 -17.88
CA GLU A 290 25.52 -12.33 -19.09
C GLU A 290 26.42 -13.54 -18.76
N ARG A 291 25.85 -14.75 -18.86
CA ARG A 291 26.60 -16.00 -18.87
C ARG A 291 27.23 -16.15 -20.25
N GLY A 292 28.30 -15.41 -20.49
CA GLY A 292 28.84 -15.31 -21.84
C GLY A 292 30.32 -15.03 -22.00
N GLN A 293 31.14 -14.89 -20.95
CA GLN A 293 32.59 -14.72 -21.15
C GLN A 293 33.42 -15.23 -19.96
N ARG A 294 33.46 -16.56 -19.78
CA ARG A 294 34.52 -17.22 -18.99
C ARG A 294 35.82 -17.19 -19.80
N ARG A 295 36.50 -16.04 -19.85
CA ARG A 295 37.93 -15.99 -20.21
C ARG A 295 38.74 -16.49 -19.02
N ARG A 296 39.47 -17.58 -19.24
CA ARG A 296 40.45 -18.15 -18.31
C ARG A 296 41.50 -17.08 -17.96
N LEU A 297 41.37 -16.45 -16.79
CA LEU A 297 42.45 -15.69 -16.17
C LEU A 297 43.48 -16.68 -15.63
N ARG A 298 44.61 -16.80 -16.33
CA ARG A 298 45.82 -17.43 -15.79
C ARG A 298 46.25 -16.61 -14.57
N VAL A 299 46.19 -17.24 -13.40
CA VAL A 299 46.84 -16.79 -12.17
C VAL A 299 48.33 -16.66 -12.47
N ARG A 300 48.84 -15.42 -12.47
CA ARG A 300 50.27 -15.13 -12.54
C ARG A 300 50.65 -14.65 -11.14
N ASP A 301 51.28 -15.55 -10.38
CA ASP A 301 51.90 -15.27 -9.10
C ASP A 301 52.79 -14.03 -9.20
N ARG A 302 52.40 -12.94 -8.53
CA ARG A 302 53.28 -11.82 -8.23
C ARG A 302 53.61 -11.87 -6.75
N ARG A 303 54.86 -12.27 -6.46
CA ARG A 303 55.52 -12.13 -5.17
C ARG A 303 55.45 -10.67 -4.68
N PRO A 304 55.18 -10.42 -3.39
CA PRO A 304 55.35 -9.09 -2.81
C PRO A 304 56.85 -8.78 -2.64
N ALA A 305 57.29 -7.67 -3.21
CA ALA A 305 58.59 -7.09 -2.94
C ALA A 305 58.54 -6.40 -1.56
N ALA A 306 59.51 -6.75 -0.71
CA ALA A 306 59.73 -6.15 0.59
C ALA A 306 60.06 -4.66 0.46
N ALA A 307 59.42 -3.82 1.27
CA ALA A 307 59.76 -2.41 1.42
C ALA A 307 60.80 -2.25 2.56
N PRO A 308 61.84 -1.41 2.39
CA PRO A 308 62.82 -1.14 3.43
C PRO A 308 62.30 -0.10 4.44
N LEU A 309 62.33 -0.47 5.71
CA LEU A 309 62.20 0.43 6.87
C LEU A 309 63.38 1.41 6.86
N SER A 310 63.11 2.67 6.54
CA SER A 310 64.07 3.77 6.69
C SER A 310 63.84 4.46 8.04
N LEU A 311 64.88 4.35 8.85
CA LEU A 311 65.09 4.93 10.17
C LEU A 311 65.60 6.37 10.01
N ALA A 312 64.91 7.38 10.54
CA ALA A 312 65.47 8.73 10.71
C ALA A 312 64.83 9.40 11.93
N ARG A 313 65.50 9.37 13.10
CA ARG A 313 66.46 10.37 13.64
C ARG A 313 65.80 11.63 14.24
N ARG A 314 65.75 11.63 15.59
CA ARG A 314 66.04 12.71 16.56
C ARG A 314 66.46 14.07 15.94
N ALA A 315 65.80 15.19 16.29
CA ALA A 315 66.07 16.09 17.44
C ALA A 315 66.32 17.53 16.88
N PRO A 316 66.41 18.62 17.68
CA PRO A 316 66.31 18.78 19.14
C PRO A 316 64.98 19.29 19.68
#